data_AF-A0A1H7I620-F1
#
_entry.id   AF-A0A1H7I620-F1
#
_cell.length_a   1.000
_cell.length_b   1.000
_cell.length_c   1.000
_cell.angle_alpha   90.00
_cell.angle_beta   90.00
_cell.angle_gamma   90.00
#
_symmetry.space_group_name_H-M   'P 1'
#
loop_
_entity.id
_entity.type
_entity.pdbx_description
1 polymer ?
#
loop_
_entity_poly.entity_id
_entity_poly.type
_entity_poly.pdbx_seq_one_letter_code
_entity_poly.pdbx_strand_id
1 'polypeptide(L)'
;MRRLVNADAGKRDTTEPGRRGRVAAFEDAGRRLAQLAAGGRLRRGLRAVLAHHAIFAFDRAAIPVAEQAAAAWLGRHVAFGDDEPAAVSTRRSAPTAPTFEQMESTITTTTDPADLRNAMVDRFIESGHLRTPAIIDAFRQVERHRFIPDAAIEAAYVDDAVPIKHDEDGEMISCISAPSIVATQLEQLGAQPGHKILEAGAATGYNAALLGRLVAPGGHVWTVDVDTDLVSTAGEHLAADGASNVTAVLADGAAGLPEHGPFDRIQFTVGAGDVPLPVLEQLAPGGRLVIPMRIRGSISRSFAFERDGETWKTVSCEMATFVPLRKGVCDDVYTRVPMAGPGNVRLETFSEQLVDREAMRTILDQPQAKTYSGVKFRQRDPWEWVYLWLACVLPNGLSRMPGRRPGFAPHFAWGSMAAVDGDSLAYLTVREGDDAEGRFWEIGVIGHGPQAASLAEQVVAAIQEWDRDYGNDAPAPGFRMATDAHRDLLKAADARFVIDKPNSRLVIDWP
;
A
#
# COMPACT_ATOMS: atom_id res chain seq x y z
N MET A 1 -29.98 -2.96 6.06
CA MET A 1 -29.02 -2.97 7.19
C MET A 1 -28.39 -1.61 7.53
N ARG A 2 -28.50 -0.55 6.70
CA ARG A 2 -27.92 0.79 6.99
C ARG A 2 -28.81 1.76 7.80
N ARG A 3 -29.98 1.34 8.28
CA ARG A 3 -30.90 2.18 9.09
C ARG A 3 -30.90 1.89 10.60
N LEU A 4 -29.91 1.15 11.12
CA LEU A 4 -29.86 0.78 12.54
C LEU A 4 -28.62 1.27 13.30
N VAL A 5 -27.75 2.05 12.67
CA VAL A 5 -26.44 2.40 13.27
C VAL A 5 -26.43 3.73 14.03
N ASN A 6 -27.43 4.60 13.89
CA ASN A 6 -27.50 5.86 14.65
C ASN A 6 -28.90 6.10 15.21
N ALA A 7 -29.25 5.44 16.31
CA ALA A 7 -30.44 5.77 17.07
C ALA A 7 -30.09 5.82 18.56
N ASP A 8 -30.14 7.04 19.10
CA ASP A 8 -30.08 7.35 20.54
C ASP A 8 -31.14 6.55 21.31
N ALA A 9 -30.71 5.64 22.19
CA ALA A 9 -31.58 4.73 22.92
C ALA A 9 -32.35 5.40 24.07
N GLY A 10 -32.02 6.64 24.45
CA GLY A 10 -32.83 7.43 25.39
C GLY A 10 -34.26 7.73 24.86
N LYS A 11 -34.51 7.45 23.58
CA LYS A 11 -35.79 7.67 22.88
C LYS A 11 -36.47 6.38 22.39
N ARG A 12 -35.97 5.19 22.77
CA ARG A 12 -36.55 3.90 22.32
C ARG A 12 -37.64 3.40 23.27
N ASP A 13 -38.76 2.95 22.70
CA ASP A 13 -39.91 2.41 23.42
C ASP A 13 -39.54 1.12 24.19
N THR A 14 -39.88 1.10 25.48
CA THR A 14 -39.58 0.00 26.43
C THR A 14 -40.37 -1.28 26.17
N THR A 15 -41.32 -1.26 25.21
CA THR A 15 -42.21 -2.36 24.84
C THR A 15 -41.66 -3.32 23.77
N GLU A 16 -40.40 -3.15 23.33
CA GLU A 16 -39.81 -3.95 22.26
C GLU A 16 -39.89 -5.48 22.53
N PRO A 17 -40.50 -6.27 21.61
CA PRO A 17 -40.62 -7.71 21.75
C PRO A 17 -39.25 -8.37 21.95
N GLY A 18 -39.14 -9.26 22.95
CA GLY A 18 -37.91 -10.00 23.25
C GLY A 18 -36.92 -9.29 24.19
N ARG A 19 -37.16 -8.03 24.58
CA ARG A 19 -36.29 -7.29 25.52
C ARG A 19 -36.09 -8.01 26.86
N ARG A 20 -37.16 -8.55 27.45
CA ARG A 20 -37.09 -9.34 28.69
C ARG A 20 -36.19 -10.57 28.56
N GLY A 21 -36.25 -11.26 27.42
CA GLY A 21 -35.39 -12.40 27.13
C GLY A 21 -33.91 -12.00 26.98
N ARG A 22 -33.64 -10.86 26.32
CA ARG A 22 -32.28 -10.32 26.19
C ARG A 22 -31.68 -9.91 27.54
N VAL A 23 -32.47 -9.25 28.40
CA VAL A 23 -32.04 -8.86 29.75
C VAL A 23 -31.75 -10.10 30.61
N ALA A 24 -32.64 -11.10 30.62
CA ALA A 24 -32.42 -12.33 31.38
C ALA A 24 -31.17 -13.11 30.90
N ALA A 25 -30.92 -13.16 29.59
CA ALA A 25 -29.72 -13.77 29.03
C ALA A 25 -28.43 -13.03 29.42
N PHE A 26 -28.49 -11.69 29.48
CA PHE A 26 -27.36 -10.86 29.91
C PHE A 26 -27.03 -11.08 31.40
N GLU A 27 -28.05 -11.12 32.26
CA GLU A 27 -27.87 -11.42 33.68
C GLU A 27 -27.32 -12.85 33.92
N ASP A 28 -27.77 -13.83 33.14
CA ASP A 28 -27.26 -15.21 33.23
C ASP A 28 -25.79 -15.32 32.80
N ALA A 29 -25.43 -14.63 31.72
CA ALA A 29 -24.03 -14.52 31.29
C ALA A 29 -23.16 -13.88 32.38
N GLY A 30 -23.63 -12.78 32.99
CA GLY A 30 -22.93 -12.12 34.11
C GLY A 30 -22.69 -13.05 35.30
N ARG A 31 -23.70 -13.84 35.71
CA ARG A 31 -23.56 -14.81 36.81
C ARG A 31 -22.54 -15.92 36.49
N ARG A 32 -22.57 -16.47 35.28
CA ARG A 32 -21.62 -17.52 34.85
C ARG A 32 -20.18 -16.98 34.80
N LEU A 33 -20.01 -15.73 34.36
CA LEU A 33 -18.72 -15.06 34.34
C LEU A 33 -18.14 -14.84 35.74
N ALA A 34 -18.97 -14.38 36.69
CA ALA A 34 -18.57 -14.23 38.08
C ALA A 34 -18.12 -15.57 38.70
N GLN A 35 -18.80 -16.68 38.38
CA GLN A 35 -18.40 -18.02 38.82
C GLN A 35 -17.06 -18.47 38.21
N LEU A 36 -16.83 -18.19 36.91
CA LEU A 36 -15.56 -18.51 36.24
C LEU A 36 -14.39 -17.70 36.78
N ALA A 37 -14.61 -16.43 37.12
CA ALA A 37 -13.62 -15.56 37.74
C ALA A 37 -13.30 -16.02 39.18
N ALA A 38 -14.31 -16.27 40.01
CA ALA A 38 -14.12 -16.75 41.38
C ALA A 38 -13.40 -18.12 41.44
N GLY A 39 -13.58 -18.96 40.42
CA GLY A 39 -12.90 -20.25 40.29
C GLY A 39 -11.52 -20.20 39.64
N GLY A 40 -10.99 -19.02 39.27
CA GLY A 40 -9.68 -18.89 38.60
C GLY A 40 -9.60 -19.51 37.21
N ARG A 41 -10.75 -19.79 36.56
CA ARG A 41 -10.83 -20.49 35.26
C ARG A 41 -10.91 -19.55 34.06
N LEU A 42 -10.94 -18.24 34.31
CA LEU A 42 -10.97 -17.20 33.28
C LEU A 42 -9.56 -17.00 32.72
N ARG A 43 -9.08 -17.90 31.85
CA ARG A 43 -7.74 -17.80 31.21
C ARG A 43 -7.73 -16.74 30.10
N ARG A 44 -6.57 -16.18 29.77
CA ARG A 44 -6.37 -15.12 28.75
C ARG A 44 -7.20 -15.31 27.47
N GLY A 45 -7.18 -16.50 26.87
CA GLY A 45 -7.96 -16.80 25.66
C GLY A 45 -9.48 -16.67 25.87
N LEU A 46 -10.00 -17.11 27.01
CA LEU A 46 -11.42 -16.98 27.34
C LEU A 46 -11.79 -15.52 27.67
N ARG A 47 -10.91 -14.77 28.33
CA ARG A 47 -11.09 -13.32 28.58
C ARG A 47 -11.24 -12.54 27.28
N ALA A 48 -10.41 -12.83 26.28
CA ALA A 48 -10.45 -12.16 24.99
C ALA A 48 -11.77 -12.44 24.23
N VAL A 49 -12.21 -13.71 24.19
CA VAL A 49 -13.48 -14.09 23.55
C VAL A 49 -14.67 -13.41 24.24
N LEU A 50 -14.67 -13.36 25.58
CA LEU A 50 -15.74 -12.74 26.36
C LEU A 50 -15.75 -11.21 26.23
N ALA A 51 -14.58 -10.56 26.25
CA ALA A 51 -14.45 -9.13 26.01
C ALA A 51 -14.98 -8.76 24.62
N HIS A 52 -14.64 -9.54 23.59
CA HIS A 52 -15.15 -9.35 22.23
C HIS A 52 -16.68 -9.43 22.17
N HIS A 53 -17.28 -10.45 22.79
CA HIS A 53 -18.74 -10.59 22.81
C HIS A 53 -19.44 -9.50 23.62
N ALA A 54 -18.84 -9.02 24.72
CA ALA A 54 -19.37 -7.92 25.51
C ALA A 54 -19.36 -6.60 24.74
N ILE A 55 -18.25 -6.27 24.07
CA ILE A 55 -18.14 -5.09 23.19
C ILE A 55 -19.18 -5.17 22.08
N PHE A 56 -19.26 -6.31 21.39
CA PHE A 56 -20.24 -6.54 20.33
C PHE A 56 -21.70 -6.43 20.82
N ALA A 57 -21.98 -6.90 22.04
CA ALA A 57 -23.31 -6.77 22.64
C ALA A 57 -23.65 -5.33 23.03
N PHE A 58 -22.68 -4.56 23.55
CA PHE A 58 -22.85 -3.14 23.90
C PHE A 58 -23.10 -2.28 22.66
N ASP A 59 -22.37 -2.55 21.57
CA ASP A 59 -22.58 -1.91 20.27
C ASP A 59 -23.97 -2.19 19.72
N ARG A 60 -24.50 -3.41 19.95
CA ARG A 60 -25.87 -3.77 19.55
C ARG A 60 -26.97 -3.31 20.50
N ALA A 61 -26.64 -3.05 21.76
CA ALA A 61 -27.57 -2.56 22.77
C ALA A 61 -27.86 -1.05 22.66
N ALA A 62 -27.22 -0.35 21.71
CA ALA A 62 -27.38 1.08 21.46
C ALA A 62 -27.06 1.96 22.69
N ILE A 63 -26.04 1.56 23.44
CA ILE A 63 -25.49 2.30 24.59
C ILE A 63 -24.74 3.56 24.07
N PRO A 64 -24.66 4.67 24.82
CA PRO A 64 -23.95 5.88 24.38
C PRO A 64 -22.50 5.61 23.95
N VAL A 65 -22.00 6.37 22.96
CA VAL A 65 -20.65 6.19 22.39
C VAL A 65 -19.54 6.29 23.45
N ALA A 66 -19.70 7.16 24.45
CA ALA A 66 -18.75 7.26 25.56
C ALA A 66 -18.67 5.96 26.39
N GLU A 67 -19.80 5.29 26.59
CA GLU A 67 -19.88 4.01 27.30
C GLU A 67 -19.44 2.84 26.41
N GLN A 68 -19.65 2.89 25.09
CA GLN A 68 -19.06 1.94 24.13
C GLN A 68 -17.53 2.04 24.12
N ALA A 69 -16.99 3.26 24.10
CA ALA A 69 -15.55 3.50 24.17
C ALA A 69 -14.97 3.03 25.50
N ALA A 70 -15.67 3.28 26.62
CA ALA A 70 -15.27 2.76 27.93
C ALA A 70 -15.30 1.22 27.97
N ALA A 71 -16.32 0.59 27.38
CA ALA A 71 -16.44 -0.87 27.31
C ALA A 71 -15.34 -1.50 26.44
N ALA A 72 -15.00 -0.88 25.30
CA ALA A 72 -13.89 -1.30 24.45
C ALA A 72 -12.53 -1.16 25.16
N TRP A 73 -12.33 -0.05 25.86
CA TRP A 73 -11.12 0.19 26.65
C TRP A 73 -10.97 -0.80 27.81
N LEU A 74 -12.05 -1.06 28.56
CA LEU A 74 -12.10 -2.08 29.63
C LEU A 74 -11.90 -3.49 29.07
N GLY A 75 -12.53 -3.82 27.94
CA GLY A 75 -12.39 -5.12 27.29
C GLY A 75 -10.96 -5.42 26.87
N ARG A 76 -10.24 -4.41 26.35
CA ARG A 76 -8.80 -4.51 26.07
C ARG A 76 -8.00 -4.78 27.35
N HIS A 77 -8.25 -4.02 28.42
CA HIS A 77 -7.52 -4.21 29.68
C HIS A 77 -7.78 -5.58 30.32
N VAL A 78 -9.02 -6.09 30.26
CA VAL A 78 -9.35 -7.42 30.79
C VAL A 78 -8.80 -8.55 29.90
N ALA A 79 -8.74 -8.36 28.58
CA ALA A 79 -8.21 -9.35 27.66
C ALA A 79 -6.68 -9.47 27.70
N PHE A 80 -5.99 -8.38 28.03
CA PHE A 80 -4.54 -8.26 27.92
C PHE A 80 -3.81 -7.90 29.23
N GLY A 81 -4.52 -7.70 30.34
CA GLY A 81 -3.91 -7.48 31.66
C GLY A 81 -3.37 -8.77 32.26
N ASP A 82 -2.19 -8.68 32.89
CA ASP A 82 -1.52 -9.80 33.57
C ASP A 82 -2.23 -10.17 34.88
N ASP A 83 -2.12 -11.46 35.26
CA ASP A 83 -2.81 -12.11 36.39
C ASP A 83 -2.27 -11.70 37.79
N GLU A 84 -2.28 -10.41 38.13
CA GLU A 84 -2.11 -9.97 39.52
C GLU A 84 -3.43 -9.50 40.16
N PRO A 85 -3.78 -9.97 41.37
CA PRO A 85 -5.04 -9.64 42.03
C PRO A 85 -4.96 -8.24 42.65
N ALA A 86 -5.44 -7.23 41.95
CA ALA A 86 -5.61 -5.89 42.51
C ALA A 86 -6.76 -5.88 43.54
N ALA A 87 -6.40 -5.95 44.82
CA ALA A 87 -7.30 -5.67 45.93
C ALA A 87 -7.77 -4.21 45.86
N VAL A 88 -9.07 -4.00 45.65
CA VAL A 88 -9.70 -2.67 45.74
C VAL A 88 -9.71 -2.24 47.20
N SER A 89 -8.81 -1.33 47.58
CA SER A 89 -8.84 -0.65 48.87
C SER A 89 -9.79 0.56 48.82
N THR A 90 -10.92 0.46 49.51
CA THR A 90 -11.81 1.60 49.78
C THR A 90 -11.36 2.30 51.06
N ARG A 91 -10.52 3.34 50.98
CA ARG A 91 -10.39 4.34 52.06
C ARG A 91 -9.94 5.70 51.56
N ARG A 92 -10.67 6.72 52.02
CA ARG A 92 -10.50 8.17 51.78
C ARG A 92 -9.22 8.66 52.45
N SER A 93 -8.38 9.39 51.73
CA SER A 93 -7.20 10.09 52.28
C SER A 93 -7.61 11.33 53.08
N ALA A 94 -6.85 11.62 54.14
CA ALA A 94 -6.76 12.92 54.80
C ALA A 94 -5.27 13.28 55.00
N PRO A 95 -4.90 14.58 55.11
CA PRO A 95 -3.58 15.08 54.70
C PRO A 95 -2.66 15.47 55.87
N THR A 96 -1.36 15.13 55.81
CA THR A 96 -0.26 15.90 56.44
C THR A 96 1.12 15.46 55.92
N ALA A 97 1.98 16.42 55.55
CA ALA A 97 3.37 16.27 55.09
C ALA A 97 4.39 16.36 56.26
N PRO A 98 5.74 16.32 56.08
CA PRO A 98 6.64 15.66 55.10
C PRO A 98 7.53 14.57 55.80
N THR A 99 8.34 13.72 55.16
CA THR A 99 9.75 13.97 54.73
C THR A 99 10.39 12.64 54.28
N PHE A 100 11.33 12.74 53.33
CA PHE A 100 12.39 11.81 52.88
C PHE A 100 12.25 11.15 51.49
N GLU A 101 12.91 11.86 50.56
CA GLU A 101 13.71 11.46 49.40
C GLU A 101 13.14 10.54 48.31
N GLN A 102 12.94 11.20 47.16
CA GLN A 102 12.85 10.72 45.79
C GLN A 102 13.57 9.39 45.50
N MET A 103 12.79 8.45 44.96
CA MET A 103 13.23 7.67 43.81
C MET A 103 12.04 7.58 42.85
N GLU A 104 11.96 8.56 41.95
CA GLU A 104 11.04 8.51 40.81
C GLU A 104 11.46 7.35 39.90
N SER A 105 10.63 6.31 39.85
CA SER A 105 10.57 5.44 38.67
C SER A 105 9.31 5.83 37.91
N THR A 106 9.47 6.79 37.00
CA THR A 106 8.46 7.19 36.04
C THR A 106 8.16 6.02 35.13
N ILE A 107 6.95 5.46 35.23
CA ILE A 107 6.41 4.58 34.18
C ILE A 107 6.04 5.49 33.01
N THR A 108 6.98 5.69 32.09
CA THR A 108 6.77 6.43 30.84
C THR A 108 5.85 5.61 29.93
N THR A 109 4.61 6.03 29.76
CA THR A 109 3.67 5.50 28.77
C THR A 109 3.71 6.36 27.49
N THR A 110 4.91 6.52 26.94
CA THR A 110 5.16 7.17 25.65
C THR A 110 6.25 6.35 24.97
N THR A 111 5.94 5.67 23.86
CA THR A 111 6.97 4.99 23.07
C THR A 111 7.82 6.07 22.42
N ASP A 112 9.12 6.11 22.71
CA ASP A 112 10.05 7.07 22.15
C ASP A 112 10.03 6.96 20.60
N PRO A 113 9.91 8.07 19.85
CA PRO A 113 10.02 8.04 18.38
C PRO A 113 11.27 7.31 17.87
N ALA A 114 12.36 7.31 18.62
CA ALA A 114 13.57 6.57 18.30
C ALA A 114 13.37 5.05 18.39
N ASP A 115 12.61 4.56 19.38
CA ASP A 115 12.30 3.14 19.53
C ASP A 115 11.42 2.65 18.38
N LEU A 116 10.40 3.44 18.00
CA LEU A 116 9.54 3.14 16.85
C LEU A 116 10.33 3.08 15.54
N ARG A 117 11.23 4.04 15.33
CA ARG A 117 12.13 4.10 14.17
C ARG A 117 13.03 2.87 14.12
N ASN A 118 13.71 2.55 15.21
CA ASN A 118 14.62 1.41 15.27
C ASN A 118 13.88 0.08 15.08
N ALA A 119 12.71 -0.10 15.70
CA ALA A 119 11.88 -1.29 15.51
C ALA A 119 11.38 -1.44 14.06
N MET A 120 11.06 -0.34 13.37
CA MET A 120 10.75 -0.39 11.93
C MET A 120 11.96 -0.83 11.11
N VAL A 121 13.14 -0.26 11.38
CA VAL A 121 14.39 -0.61 10.69
C VAL A 121 14.75 -2.08 10.90
N ASP A 122 14.65 -2.59 12.14
CA ASP A 122 14.96 -3.98 12.46
C ASP A 122 14.07 -4.95 11.67
N ARG A 123 12.76 -4.68 11.60
CA ARG A 123 11.82 -5.47 10.77
C ARG A 123 12.17 -5.47 9.28
N PHE A 124 12.68 -4.35 8.77
CA PHE A 124 13.08 -4.25 7.36
C PHE A 124 14.40 -4.95 7.05
N ILE A 125 15.31 -5.02 8.02
CA ILE A 125 16.51 -5.85 7.93
C ILE A 125 16.09 -7.33 7.92
N GLU A 126 15.27 -7.75 8.88
CA GLU A 126 14.80 -9.14 9.00
C GLU A 126 14.04 -9.64 7.77
N SER A 127 13.24 -8.76 7.13
CA SER A 127 12.49 -9.09 5.91
C SER A 127 13.30 -8.92 4.62
N GLY A 128 14.52 -8.39 4.68
CA GLY A 128 15.39 -8.18 3.52
C GLY A 128 15.10 -6.92 2.69
N HIS A 129 14.19 -6.05 3.13
CA HIS A 129 13.94 -4.75 2.48
C HIS A 129 15.11 -3.77 2.65
N LEU A 130 15.83 -3.85 3.77
CA LEU A 130 17.04 -3.09 4.03
C LEU A 130 18.24 -4.03 4.15
N ARG A 131 19.26 -3.82 3.32
CA ARG A 131 20.43 -4.71 3.24
C ARG A 131 21.73 -3.92 3.27
N THR A 132 21.72 -2.72 2.69
CA THR A 132 22.91 -1.88 2.56
C THR A 132 23.16 -1.09 3.86
N PRO A 133 24.33 -1.23 4.51
CA PRO A 133 24.62 -0.57 5.79
C PRO A 133 24.41 0.94 5.78
N ALA A 134 24.83 1.64 4.73
CA ALA A 134 24.65 3.08 4.62
C ALA A 134 23.16 3.50 4.56
N ILE A 135 22.30 2.68 3.94
CA ILE A 135 20.84 2.92 3.87
C ILE A 135 20.20 2.64 5.23
N ILE A 136 20.61 1.56 5.91
CA ILE A 136 20.17 1.26 7.28
C ILE A 136 20.50 2.42 8.21
N ASP A 137 21.73 2.93 8.16
CA ASP A 137 22.16 4.07 8.97
C ASP A 137 21.36 5.32 8.64
N ALA A 138 21.11 5.62 7.36
CA ALA A 138 20.26 6.74 6.97
C ALA A 138 18.85 6.65 7.56
N PHE A 139 18.21 5.47 7.50
CA PHE A 139 16.89 5.24 8.09
C PHE A 139 16.87 5.37 9.62
N ARG A 140 17.96 5.00 10.32
CA ARG A 140 18.05 5.18 11.78
C ARG A 140 18.26 6.63 12.19
N GLN A 141 18.80 7.47 11.30
CA GLN A 141 19.11 8.86 11.59
C GLN A 141 18.01 9.84 11.15
N VAL A 142 17.39 9.63 9.99
CA VAL A 142 16.35 10.54 9.49
C VAL A 142 15.03 10.28 10.21
N GLU A 143 14.53 11.32 10.87
CA GLU A 143 13.36 11.22 11.73
C GLU A 143 12.07 11.41 10.93
N ARG A 144 11.58 10.33 10.31
CA ARG A 144 10.41 10.34 9.41
C ARG A 144 9.20 11.13 9.94
N HIS A 145 8.89 11.03 11.23
CA HIS A 145 7.79 11.75 11.87
C HIS A 145 7.91 13.29 11.79
N ARG A 146 9.12 13.85 11.66
CA ARG A 146 9.33 15.30 11.49
C ARG A 146 8.93 15.82 10.11
N PHE A 147 8.82 14.93 9.12
CA PHE A 147 8.41 15.27 7.75
C PHE A 147 6.89 15.20 7.56
N ILE A 148 6.15 14.77 8.59
CA ILE A 148 4.68 14.68 8.61
C ILE A 148 4.16 15.09 10.00
N PRO A 149 4.35 16.36 10.41
CA PRO A 149 4.07 16.81 11.77
C PRO A 149 2.60 16.68 12.18
N ASP A 150 1.68 16.66 11.22
CA ASP A 150 0.24 16.53 11.45
C ASP A 150 -0.21 15.06 11.67
N ALA A 151 0.66 14.09 11.42
CA ALA A 151 0.38 12.67 11.62
C ALA A 151 0.75 12.22 13.04
N ALA A 152 0.04 11.19 13.55
CA ALA A 152 0.48 10.51 14.77
C ALA A 152 1.87 9.91 14.57
N ILE A 153 2.75 10.01 15.58
CA ILE A 153 4.14 9.53 15.50
C ILE A 153 4.19 8.04 15.15
N GLU A 154 3.28 7.24 15.72
CA GLU A 154 3.17 5.81 15.43
C GLU A 154 2.86 5.55 13.96
N ALA A 155 1.99 6.36 13.36
CA ALA A 155 1.63 6.23 11.94
C ALA A 155 2.82 6.52 11.03
N ALA A 156 3.78 7.35 11.46
CA ALA A 156 4.99 7.62 10.68
C ALA A 156 5.89 6.38 10.52
N TYR A 157 5.80 5.40 11.42
CA TYR A 157 6.66 4.21 11.45
C TYR A 157 5.91 2.89 11.21
N VAL A 158 4.62 2.96 10.89
CA VAL A 158 3.88 1.86 10.27
C VAL A 158 4.25 1.80 8.78
N ASP A 159 4.29 0.58 8.24
CA ASP A 159 4.61 0.38 6.83
C ASP A 159 3.40 0.67 5.92
N ASP A 160 3.00 1.95 5.87
CA ASP A 160 1.91 2.44 5.04
C ASP A 160 2.24 3.85 4.51
N ALA A 161 1.62 4.21 3.39
CA ALA A 161 1.72 5.57 2.86
C ALA A 161 0.83 6.52 3.69
N VAL A 162 1.28 7.75 3.91
CA VAL A 162 0.48 8.77 4.59
C VAL A 162 0.08 9.84 3.57
N PRO A 163 -1.22 10.02 3.29
CA PRO A 163 -1.71 11.08 2.41
C PRO A 163 -1.29 12.46 2.94
N ILE A 164 -0.75 13.32 2.08
CA ILE A 164 -0.34 14.69 2.46
C ILE A 164 -1.06 15.77 1.67
N LYS A 165 -1.61 15.45 0.49
CA LYS A 165 -2.33 16.41 -0.34
C LYS A 165 -3.46 15.75 -1.10
N HIS A 166 -4.60 16.43 -1.14
CA HIS A 166 -5.78 16.07 -1.92
C HIS A 166 -6.10 17.17 -2.94
N ASP A 167 -6.71 16.81 -4.06
CA ASP A 167 -7.28 17.77 -5.00
C ASP A 167 -8.66 18.29 -4.55
N GLU A 168 -9.30 19.10 -5.40
CA GLU A 168 -10.60 19.72 -5.12
C GLU A 168 -11.74 18.70 -4.95
N ASP A 169 -11.61 17.52 -5.56
CA ASP A 169 -12.58 16.43 -5.47
C ASP A 169 -12.31 15.51 -4.25
N GLY A 170 -11.29 15.84 -3.45
CA GLY A 170 -10.89 15.08 -2.26
C GLY A 170 -10.04 13.85 -2.58
N GLU A 171 -9.46 13.77 -3.78
CA GLU A 171 -8.63 12.65 -4.19
C GLU A 171 -7.18 12.86 -3.82
N MET A 172 -6.55 11.83 -3.29
CA MET A 172 -5.14 11.90 -2.89
C MET A 172 -4.25 12.06 -4.12
N ILE A 173 -3.53 13.19 -4.17
CA ILE A 173 -2.61 13.56 -5.26
C ILE A 173 -1.14 13.60 -4.81
N SER A 174 -0.88 13.54 -3.51
CA SER A 174 0.46 13.35 -2.95
C SER A 174 0.40 12.63 -1.62
N CYS A 175 1.41 11.81 -1.35
CA CYS A 175 1.62 11.10 -0.10
C CYS A 175 3.11 10.96 0.19
N ILE A 176 3.46 10.82 1.46
CA ILE A 176 4.75 10.22 1.81
C ILE A 176 4.65 8.71 1.62
N SER A 177 5.50 8.14 0.76
CA SER A 177 5.50 6.72 0.41
C SER A 177 5.71 5.82 1.62
N ALA A 178 5.15 4.61 1.59
CA ALA A 178 5.37 3.60 2.61
C ALA A 178 6.89 3.38 2.83
N PRO A 179 7.37 3.29 4.09
CA PRO A 179 8.78 3.11 4.39
C PRO A 179 9.45 1.93 3.64
N SER A 180 8.77 0.81 3.42
CA SER A 180 9.31 -0.32 2.64
C SER A 180 9.55 0.04 1.17
N ILE A 181 8.64 0.78 0.54
CA ILE A 181 8.79 1.29 -0.83
C ILE A 181 9.98 2.25 -0.95
N VAL A 182 10.17 3.13 0.06
CA VAL A 182 11.34 4.01 0.12
C VAL A 182 12.63 3.19 0.22
N ALA A 183 12.67 2.20 1.11
CA ALA A 183 13.83 1.32 1.25
C ALA A 183 14.16 0.60 -0.06
N THR A 184 13.14 0.02 -0.70
CA THR A 184 13.27 -0.65 -2.00
C THR A 184 13.86 0.28 -3.06
N GLN A 185 13.34 1.49 -3.24
CA GLN A 185 13.86 2.40 -4.26
C GLN A 185 15.29 2.88 -3.96
N LEU A 186 15.67 3.09 -2.69
CA LEU A 186 17.03 3.46 -2.33
C LEU A 186 18.02 2.33 -2.61
N GLU A 187 17.63 1.09 -2.33
CA GLU A 187 18.39 -0.11 -2.67
C GLU A 187 18.53 -0.27 -4.20
N GLN A 188 17.45 0.00 -4.95
CA GLN A 188 17.46 0.02 -6.42
C GLN A 188 18.39 1.10 -6.98
N LEU A 189 18.40 2.29 -6.38
CA LEU A 189 19.14 3.45 -6.87
C LEU A 189 20.65 3.25 -6.70
N GLY A 190 21.08 2.63 -5.60
CA GLY A 190 22.49 2.40 -5.31
C GLY A 190 23.28 3.72 -5.29
N ALA A 191 22.76 4.72 -4.57
CA ALA A 191 23.44 6.00 -4.34
C ALA A 191 24.75 5.79 -3.56
N GLN A 192 25.76 6.61 -3.85
CA GLN A 192 27.08 6.55 -3.22
C GLN A 192 27.55 7.97 -2.86
N PRO A 193 28.48 8.10 -1.91
CA PRO A 193 29.14 9.38 -1.61
C PRO A 193 29.67 10.05 -2.88
N GLY A 194 29.41 11.36 -3.02
CA GLY A 194 29.82 12.14 -4.18
C GLY A 194 28.82 12.19 -5.34
N HIS A 195 27.80 11.33 -5.36
CA HIS A 195 26.82 11.34 -6.46
C HIS A 195 25.99 12.63 -6.50
N LYS A 196 25.71 13.09 -7.72
CA LYS A 196 24.67 14.08 -8.04
C LYS A 196 23.37 13.36 -8.36
N ILE A 197 22.31 13.68 -7.62
CA ILE A 197 21.01 13.01 -7.74
C ILE A 197 19.92 13.99 -8.11
N LEU A 198 19.11 13.63 -9.10
CA LEU A 198 17.80 14.25 -9.34
C LEU A 198 16.69 13.35 -8.79
N GLU A 199 15.87 13.87 -7.91
CA GLU A 199 14.63 13.25 -7.45
C GLU A 199 13.42 13.98 -8.04
N ALA A 200 12.50 13.25 -8.67
CA ALA A 200 11.21 13.73 -9.12
C ALA A 200 10.11 13.29 -8.16
N GLY A 201 9.53 14.27 -7.43
CA GLY A 201 8.51 14.08 -6.40
C GLY A 201 9.02 14.43 -5.00
N ALA A 202 9.25 15.72 -4.74
CA ALA A 202 9.78 16.18 -3.44
C ALA A 202 8.84 15.89 -2.28
N ALA A 203 7.52 16.08 -2.47
CA ALA A 203 6.51 15.85 -1.45
C ALA A 203 6.89 16.52 -0.11
N THR A 204 7.20 15.72 0.93
CA THR A 204 7.60 16.25 2.24
C THR A 204 9.09 16.52 2.37
N GLY A 205 9.93 16.03 1.45
CA GLY A 205 11.40 16.07 1.53
C GLY A 205 12.05 14.88 2.24
N TYR A 206 11.28 13.90 2.74
CA TYR A 206 11.81 12.77 3.51
C TYR A 206 12.81 11.90 2.73
N ASN A 207 12.47 11.51 1.50
CA ASN A 207 13.36 10.69 0.68
C ASN A 207 14.60 11.48 0.25
N ALA A 208 14.43 12.77 -0.09
CA ALA A 208 15.55 13.69 -0.35
C ALA A 208 16.54 13.79 0.82
N ALA A 209 16.05 13.82 2.07
CA ALA A 209 16.90 13.84 3.27
C ALA A 209 17.71 12.54 3.42
N LEU A 210 17.10 11.38 3.16
CA LEU A 210 17.81 10.08 3.13
C LEU A 210 18.89 10.09 2.05
N LEU A 211 18.56 10.51 0.83
CA LEU A 211 19.52 10.62 -0.29
C LEU A 211 20.67 11.57 0.05
N GLY A 212 20.40 12.72 0.68
CA GLY A 212 21.40 13.70 1.08
C GLY A 212 22.46 13.09 2.00
N ARG A 213 22.05 12.23 2.93
CA ARG A 213 22.98 11.46 3.79
C ARG A 213 23.78 10.43 3.02
N LEU A 214 23.15 9.71 2.08
CA LEU A 214 23.80 8.66 1.30
C LEU A 214 24.90 9.20 0.37
N VAL A 215 24.73 10.41 -0.15
CA VAL A 215 25.70 11.02 -1.07
C VAL A 215 26.74 11.90 -0.36
N ALA A 216 26.66 12.02 0.96
CA ALA A 216 27.67 12.71 1.75
C ALA A 216 28.91 11.83 1.98
N PRO A 217 30.12 12.42 2.04
CA PRO A 217 30.43 13.80 1.67
C PRO A 217 30.50 13.99 0.14
N GLY A 218 30.31 15.23 -0.32
CA GLY A 218 30.65 15.66 -1.68
C GLY A 218 29.58 15.53 -2.75
N GLY A 219 28.47 14.82 -2.49
CA GLY A 219 27.33 14.74 -3.38
C GLY A 219 26.24 15.77 -3.07
N HIS A 220 25.30 15.92 -4.00
CA HIS A 220 24.19 16.88 -3.90
C HIS A 220 22.91 16.28 -4.47
N VAL A 221 21.78 16.56 -3.83
CA VAL A 221 20.45 16.09 -4.25
C VAL A 221 19.60 17.29 -4.66
N TRP A 222 19.09 17.27 -5.88
CA TRP A 222 18.03 18.16 -6.33
C TRP A 222 16.72 17.40 -6.28
N THR A 223 15.78 17.87 -5.48
CA THR A 223 14.44 17.28 -5.38
C THR A 223 13.41 18.23 -5.96
N VAL A 224 12.59 17.75 -6.89
CA VAL A 224 11.66 18.61 -7.64
C VAL A 224 10.21 18.23 -7.42
N ASP A 225 9.34 19.24 -7.42
CA ASP A 225 7.89 19.06 -7.40
C ASP A 225 7.22 20.14 -8.27
N VAL A 226 6.03 19.83 -8.79
CA VAL A 226 5.23 20.74 -9.63
C VAL A 226 4.35 21.68 -8.80
N ASP A 227 4.19 21.40 -7.52
CA ASP A 227 3.33 22.14 -6.60
C ASP A 227 4.19 23.02 -5.66
N THR A 228 4.02 24.34 -5.74
CA THR A 228 4.83 25.32 -4.99
C THR A 228 4.76 25.16 -3.47
N ASP A 229 3.59 24.77 -2.94
CA ASP A 229 3.40 24.47 -1.53
C ASP A 229 4.23 23.27 -1.07
N LEU A 230 4.30 22.19 -1.88
CA LEU A 230 5.13 21.02 -1.57
C LEU A 230 6.62 21.35 -1.59
N VAL A 231 7.07 22.17 -2.55
CA VAL A 231 8.46 22.64 -2.60
C VAL A 231 8.83 23.45 -1.35
N SER A 232 7.95 24.35 -0.92
CA SER A 232 8.17 25.15 0.31
C SER A 232 8.27 24.25 1.54
N THR A 233 7.31 23.35 1.72
CA THR A 233 7.27 22.42 2.85
C THR A 233 8.50 21.49 2.88
N ALA A 234 8.89 20.94 1.73
CA ALA A 234 10.10 20.13 1.63
C ALA A 234 11.35 20.93 2.03
N GLY A 235 11.49 22.17 1.55
CA GLY A 235 12.59 23.05 1.90
C GLY A 235 12.68 23.33 3.41
N GLU A 236 11.54 23.59 4.06
CA GLU A 236 11.45 23.82 5.51
C GLU A 236 11.87 22.57 6.31
N HIS A 237 11.36 21.40 5.95
CA HIS A 237 11.73 20.14 6.62
C HIS A 237 13.21 19.79 6.41
N LEU A 238 13.75 19.99 5.21
CA LEU A 238 15.17 19.74 4.91
C LEU A 238 16.09 20.67 5.69
N ALA A 239 15.73 21.95 5.82
CA ALA A 239 16.46 22.90 6.66
C ALA A 239 16.42 22.49 8.14
N ALA A 240 15.27 22.01 8.63
CA ALA A 240 15.11 21.54 10.01
C ALA A 240 15.87 20.22 10.29
N ASP A 241 16.01 19.32 9.31
CA ASP A 241 16.85 18.11 9.42
C ASP A 241 18.35 18.42 9.37
N GLY A 242 18.72 19.59 8.84
CA GLY A 242 20.11 20.00 8.61
C GLY A 242 20.71 19.44 7.31
N ALA A 243 19.86 19.04 6.36
CA ALA A 243 20.26 18.49 5.07
C ALA A 243 20.79 19.59 4.11
N SER A 244 22.00 20.08 4.38
CA SER A 244 22.61 21.22 3.66
C SER A 244 22.99 20.94 2.20
N ASN A 245 23.06 19.67 1.78
CA ASN A 245 23.38 19.25 0.41
C ASN A 245 22.15 18.79 -0.38
N VAL A 246 20.96 19.25 0.02
CA VAL A 246 19.70 18.96 -0.66
C VAL A 246 19.02 20.29 -1.03
N THR A 247 18.50 20.38 -2.25
CA THR A 247 17.80 21.58 -2.74
C THR A 247 16.45 21.20 -3.33
N ALA A 248 15.38 21.75 -2.75
CA ALA A 248 14.02 21.64 -3.30
C ALA A 248 13.80 22.68 -4.40
N VAL A 249 13.28 22.27 -5.55
CA VAL A 249 13.09 23.13 -6.74
C VAL A 249 11.68 22.94 -7.31
N LEU A 250 11.04 24.05 -7.69
CA LEU A 250 9.79 24.02 -8.44
C LEU A 250 10.09 23.73 -9.91
N ALA A 251 9.83 22.50 -10.36
CA ALA A 251 10.09 22.05 -11.72
C ALA A 251 9.27 20.80 -12.08
N ASP A 252 9.15 20.53 -13.38
CA ASP A 252 8.63 19.26 -13.89
C ASP A 252 9.74 18.20 -13.89
N GLY A 253 9.59 17.17 -13.05
CA GLY A 253 10.55 16.07 -12.98
C GLY A 253 10.74 15.29 -14.28
N ALA A 254 9.75 15.27 -15.17
CA ALA A 254 9.86 14.63 -16.48
C ALA A 254 10.72 15.44 -17.47
N ALA A 255 10.85 16.75 -17.26
CA ALA A 255 11.76 17.62 -18.01
C ALA A 255 13.20 17.59 -17.45
N GLY A 256 13.35 17.18 -16.18
CA GLY A 256 14.63 17.19 -15.47
C GLY A 256 15.13 18.59 -15.13
N LEU A 257 16.43 18.71 -14.90
CA LEU A 257 17.14 19.95 -14.56
C LEU A 257 18.45 20.04 -15.36
N PRO A 258 18.40 20.34 -16.67
CA PRO A 258 19.57 20.29 -17.55
C PRO A 258 20.72 21.19 -17.11
N GLU A 259 20.43 22.32 -16.45
CA GLU A 259 21.41 23.26 -15.88
C GLU A 259 22.21 22.66 -14.71
N HIS A 260 21.70 21.58 -14.10
CA HIS A 260 22.34 20.89 -12.98
C HIS A 260 22.86 19.51 -13.36
N GLY A 261 22.59 19.03 -14.57
CA GLY A 261 23.12 17.77 -15.09
C GLY A 261 24.63 17.80 -15.37
N PRO A 262 25.21 16.67 -15.81
CA PRO A 262 24.59 15.34 -15.77
C PRO A 262 24.47 14.83 -14.33
N PHE A 263 23.57 13.86 -14.13
CA PHE A 263 23.29 13.21 -12.84
C PHE A 263 23.79 11.77 -12.82
N ASP A 264 24.43 11.37 -11.72
CA ASP A 264 24.84 9.98 -11.51
C ASP A 264 23.62 9.10 -11.26
N ARG A 265 22.58 9.64 -10.64
CA ARG A 265 21.33 8.95 -10.33
C ARG A 265 20.13 9.85 -10.59
N ILE A 266 19.08 9.27 -11.14
CA ILE A 266 17.77 9.91 -11.23
C ILE A 266 16.75 8.98 -10.59
N GLN A 267 15.93 9.46 -9.66
CA GLN A 267 14.88 8.70 -8.99
C GLN A 267 13.54 9.39 -9.17
N PHE A 268 12.52 8.65 -9.59
CA PHE A 268 11.13 9.08 -9.55
C PHE A 268 10.45 8.44 -8.34
N THR A 269 9.81 9.26 -7.52
CA THR A 269 8.92 8.85 -6.41
C THR A 269 7.45 9.02 -6.81
N VAL A 270 7.19 9.01 -8.11
CA VAL A 270 5.89 9.16 -8.78
C VAL A 270 5.82 8.20 -9.97
N GLY A 271 4.61 7.80 -10.35
CA GLY A 271 4.36 6.86 -11.45
C GLY A 271 4.36 7.55 -12.81
N ALA A 272 5.07 6.98 -13.78
CA ALA A 272 5.09 7.44 -15.16
C ALA A 272 4.37 6.45 -16.10
N GLY A 273 3.66 6.99 -17.11
CA GLY A 273 3.03 6.16 -18.14
C GLY A 273 4.05 5.58 -19.15
N ASP A 274 5.18 6.27 -19.29
CA ASP A 274 6.33 5.93 -20.12
C ASP A 274 7.59 6.65 -19.61
N VAL A 275 8.77 6.27 -20.09
CA VAL A 275 10.03 6.93 -19.73
C VAL A 275 10.10 8.35 -20.34
N PRO A 276 10.44 9.39 -19.56
CA PRO A 276 10.69 10.71 -20.12
C PRO A 276 12.07 10.75 -20.80
N LEU A 277 12.12 11.06 -22.09
CA LEU A 277 13.40 11.13 -22.84
C LEU A 277 14.38 12.18 -22.29
N PRO A 278 13.95 13.40 -21.89
CA PRO A 278 14.87 14.42 -21.38
C PRO A 278 15.68 13.98 -20.15
N VAL A 279 15.12 13.11 -19.28
CA VAL A 279 15.87 12.63 -18.12
C VAL A 279 16.94 11.60 -18.50
N LEU A 280 16.74 10.82 -19.56
CA LEU A 280 17.74 9.87 -20.05
C LEU A 280 18.96 10.58 -20.64
N GLU A 281 18.76 11.74 -21.26
CA GLU A 281 19.80 12.62 -21.79
C GLU A 281 20.63 13.29 -20.67
N GLN A 282 20.03 13.46 -19.49
CA GLN A 282 20.67 14.09 -18.33
C GLN A 282 21.41 13.09 -17.42
N LEU A 283 21.36 11.79 -17.72
CA LEU A 283 22.17 10.79 -17.01
C LEU A 283 23.64 10.87 -17.40
N ALA A 284 24.52 10.84 -16.40
CA ALA A 284 25.95 10.68 -16.59
C ALA A 284 26.29 9.30 -17.18
N PRO A 285 27.47 9.12 -17.78
CA PRO A 285 27.97 7.80 -18.13
C PRO A 285 27.99 6.86 -16.90
N GLY A 286 27.41 5.67 -17.03
CA GLY A 286 27.22 4.76 -15.89
C GLY A 286 26.13 5.18 -14.90
N GLY A 287 25.34 6.21 -15.25
CA GLY A 287 24.21 6.65 -14.47
C GLY A 287 23.06 5.66 -14.48
N ARG A 288 22.22 5.72 -13.44
CA ARG A 288 21.08 4.83 -13.24
C ARG A 288 19.80 5.63 -13.04
N LEU A 289 18.73 5.22 -13.72
CA LEU A 289 17.37 5.72 -13.53
C LEU A 289 16.58 4.72 -12.70
N VAL A 290 15.98 5.17 -11.58
CA VAL A 290 14.93 4.43 -10.88
C VAL A 290 13.59 5.10 -11.17
N ILE A 291 12.67 4.39 -11.82
CA ILE A 291 11.37 4.93 -12.22
C ILE A 291 10.24 3.92 -12.02
N PRO A 292 9.21 4.26 -11.23
CA PRO A 292 7.93 3.57 -11.27
C PRO A 292 7.26 3.83 -12.61
N MET A 293 7.15 2.78 -13.43
CA MET A 293 6.58 2.87 -14.77
C MET A 293 5.46 1.86 -14.93
N ARG A 294 4.34 2.34 -15.48
CA ARG A 294 3.23 1.48 -15.86
C ARG A 294 3.58 0.67 -17.10
N ILE A 295 3.36 -0.63 -17.05
CA ILE A 295 3.58 -1.55 -18.16
C ILE A 295 2.35 -1.55 -19.07
N ARG A 296 1.20 -2.03 -18.56
CA ARG A 296 -0.07 -2.13 -19.30
C ARG A 296 -1.25 -2.27 -18.35
N GLY A 297 -2.38 -1.64 -18.67
CA GLY A 297 -3.48 -1.50 -17.70
C GLY A 297 -2.95 -0.85 -16.42
N SER A 298 -3.39 -1.28 -15.25
CA SER A 298 -2.90 -0.78 -13.95
C SER A 298 -1.61 -1.45 -13.45
N ILE A 299 -0.98 -2.33 -14.24
CA ILE A 299 0.25 -2.99 -13.80
C ILE A 299 1.43 -2.05 -13.96
N SER A 300 2.07 -1.73 -12.84
CA SER A 300 3.27 -0.91 -12.75
C SER A 300 4.37 -1.62 -11.97
N ARG A 301 5.62 -1.27 -12.27
CA ARG A 301 6.79 -1.73 -11.51
C ARG A 301 7.78 -0.57 -11.35
N SER A 302 8.55 -0.59 -10.26
CA SER A 302 9.72 0.27 -10.09
C SER A 302 10.90 -0.37 -10.81
N PHE A 303 11.35 0.26 -11.89
CA PHE A 303 12.48 -0.20 -12.69
C PHE A 303 13.75 0.56 -12.33
N ALA A 304 14.85 -0.16 -12.20
CA ALA A 304 16.20 0.40 -12.20
C ALA A 304 16.85 0.13 -13.56
N PHE A 305 17.00 1.16 -14.39
CA PHE A 305 17.59 1.07 -15.72
C PHE A 305 19.02 1.61 -15.75
N GLU A 306 19.88 0.89 -16.48
CA GLU A 306 21.23 1.33 -16.86
C GLU A 306 21.42 1.19 -18.36
N ARG A 307 22.28 2.04 -18.94
CA ARG A 307 22.63 1.96 -20.37
C ARG A 307 23.31 0.62 -20.68
N ASP A 308 22.91 0.02 -21.80
CA ASP A 308 23.46 -1.20 -22.37
C ASP A 308 23.62 -1.03 -23.89
N GLY A 309 24.76 -0.46 -24.29
CA GLY A 309 24.97 0.04 -25.65
C GLY A 309 23.94 1.13 -26.01
N GLU A 310 23.20 0.90 -27.09
CA GLU A 310 22.10 1.77 -27.57
C GLU A 310 20.73 1.44 -26.95
N THR A 311 20.71 0.51 -25.98
CA THR A 311 19.51 0.08 -25.27
C THR A 311 19.67 0.25 -23.77
N TRP A 312 18.68 -0.20 -23.00
CA TRP A 312 18.66 -0.13 -21.56
C TRP A 312 18.35 -1.50 -20.98
N LYS A 313 19.16 -1.92 -20.01
CA LYS A 313 18.94 -3.14 -19.25
C LYS A 313 18.38 -2.81 -17.88
N THR A 314 17.62 -3.73 -17.32
CA THR A 314 17.11 -3.63 -15.96
C THR A 314 18.08 -4.29 -14.99
N VAL A 315 18.49 -3.58 -13.96
CA VAL A 315 19.33 -4.15 -12.88
C VAL A 315 18.52 -4.52 -11.63
N SER A 316 17.30 -4.01 -11.51
CA SER A 316 16.28 -4.45 -10.53
C SER A 316 14.89 -4.04 -11.00
N CYS A 317 13.87 -4.84 -10.69
CA CYS A 317 12.48 -4.58 -11.05
C CYS A 317 11.52 -5.06 -9.95
N GLU A 318 10.89 -4.15 -9.24
CA GLU A 318 10.09 -4.45 -8.05
C GLU A 318 8.64 -4.03 -8.27
N MET A 319 7.67 -4.82 -7.78
CA MET A 319 6.27 -4.41 -7.85
C MET A 319 6.04 -3.19 -6.95
N ALA A 320 5.55 -2.11 -7.55
CA ALA A 320 5.21 -0.90 -6.81
C ALA A 320 4.16 -0.08 -7.56
N THR A 321 3.33 0.64 -6.81
CA THR A 321 2.32 1.57 -7.34
C THR A 321 2.51 2.92 -6.68
N PHE A 322 2.49 3.97 -7.48
CA PHE A 322 2.72 5.34 -7.06
C PHE A 322 1.59 6.25 -7.56
N VAL A 323 1.47 7.43 -6.94
CA VAL A 323 0.66 8.52 -7.52
C VAL A 323 1.24 8.91 -8.88
N PRO A 324 0.43 9.20 -9.90
CA PRO A 324 0.93 9.47 -11.24
C PRO A 324 1.63 10.83 -11.33
N LEU A 325 2.52 10.99 -12.31
CA LEU A 325 2.96 12.28 -12.82
C LEU A 325 1.74 13.12 -13.23
N ARG A 326 1.86 14.44 -13.06
CA ARG A 326 0.79 15.40 -13.32
C ARG A 326 1.37 16.63 -14.01
N LYS A 327 0.55 17.21 -14.89
CA LYS A 327 0.78 18.53 -15.52
C LYS A 327 1.99 18.54 -16.47
N GLY A 328 2.43 17.39 -16.99
CA GLY A 328 3.71 17.29 -17.69
C GLY A 328 3.84 16.16 -18.71
N VAL A 329 5.10 15.87 -19.05
CA VAL A 329 5.47 14.83 -20.02
C VAL A 329 5.34 13.45 -19.36
N CYS A 330 4.82 12.47 -20.12
CA CYS A 330 4.58 11.10 -19.63
C CYS A 330 3.59 10.99 -18.45
N ASP A 331 2.67 11.97 -18.33
CA ASP A 331 1.53 11.91 -17.42
C ASP A 331 0.80 10.56 -17.58
N ASP A 332 0.57 9.88 -16.45
CA ASP A 332 -0.09 8.59 -16.42
C ASP A 332 -1.60 8.75 -16.14
N VAL A 333 -2.29 9.46 -17.04
CA VAL A 333 -3.70 9.81 -16.84
C VAL A 333 -4.58 8.56 -16.93
N TYR A 334 -5.22 8.23 -15.81
CA TYR A 334 -6.21 7.16 -15.73
C TYR A 334 -7.59 7.71 -15.36
N THR A 335 -8.62 7.06 -15.89
CA THR A 335 -10.01 7.33 -15.58
C THR A 335 -10.51 6.33 -14.55
N ARG A 336 -10.99 6.85 -13.43
CA ARG A 336 -11.68 6.06 -12.41
C ARG A 336 -13.16 5.96 -12.78
N VAL A 337 -13.65 4.74 -12.90
CA VAL A 337 -15.07 4.45 -13.18
C VAL A 337 -15.71 3.96 -11.87
N PRO A 338 -16.40 4.83 -11.11
CA PRO A 338 -17.06 4.41 -9.89
C PRO A 338 -18.27 3.53 -10.22
N MET A 339 -18.39 2.41 -9.49
CA MET A 339 -19.52 1.50 -9.62
C MET A 339 -20.76 2.12 -8.98
N ALA A 340 -21.88 2.04 -9.67
CA ALA A 340 -23.18 2.40 -9.14
C ALA A 340 -23.58 1.48 -7.97
N GLY A 341 -24.44 2.00 -7.10
CA GLY A 341 -24.99 1.25 -5.97
C GLY A 341 -24.20 1.40 -4.66
N PRO A 342 -24.49 0.56 -3.65
CA PRO A 342 -23.91 0.70 -2.32
C PRO A 342 -22.45 0.26 -2.30
N GLY A 343 -21.56 1.09 -1.77
CA GLY A 343 -20.15 0.75 -1.61
C GLY A 343 -19.26 1.83 -2.23
N ASN A 344 -17.99 1.49 -2.46
CA ASN A 344 -17.01 2.39 -3.06
C ASN A 344 -16.12 1.66 -4.09
N VAL A 345 -16.63 0.59 -4.71
CA VAL A 345 -15.88 -0.08 -5.77
C VAL A 345 -15.73 0.87 -6.95
N ARG A 346 -14.52 0.93 -7.49
CA ARG A 346 -14.21 1.66 -8.72
C ARG A 346 -13.28 0.81 -9.58
N LEU A 347 -13.33 1.01 -10.89
CA LEU A 347 -12.40 0.43 -11.86
C LEU A 347 -11.43 1.52 -12.32
N GLU A 348 -10.14 1.21 -12.37
CA GLU A 348 -9.11 2.11 -12.88
C GLU A 348 -8.80 1.75 -14.35
N THR A 349 -9.11 2.67 -15.27
CA THR A 349 -8.95 2.47 -16.72
C THR A 349 -7.97 3.46 -17.33
N PHE A 350 -7.22 3.05 -18.34
CA PHE A 350 -6.18 3.84 -18.99
C PHE A 350 -6.56 4.13 -20.44
N SER A 351 -5.92 5.14 -21.04
CA SER A 351 -6.24 5.57 -22.41
C SER A 351 -6.00 4.49 -23.46
N GLU A 352 -5.08 3.54 -23.23
CA GLU A 352 -4.87 2.43 -24.15
C GLU A 352 -5.94 1.33 -24.10
N GLN A 353 -6.82 1.34 -23.10
CA GLN A 353 -7.83 0.29 -22.92
C GLN A 353 -9.14 0.67 -23.62
N LEU A 354 -9.69 -0.26 -24.39
CA LEU A 354 -10.98 -0.11 -25.05
C LEU A 354 -12.11 -0.55 -24.11
N VAL A 355 -12.68 0.41 -23.37
CA VAL A 355 -13.70 0.15 -22.34
C VAL A 355 -14.89 1.10 -22.51
N ASP A 356 -16.10 0.54 -22.49
CA ASP A 356 -17.34 1.32 -22.34
C ASP A 356 -17.50 1.71 -20.87
N ARG A 357 -16.99 2.90 -20.53
CA ARG A 357 -16.98 3.40 -19.15
C ARG A 357 -18.38 3.61 -18.58
N GLU A 358 -19.40 3.85 -19.41
CA GLU A 358 -20.76 4.05 -18.91
C GLU A 358 -21.40 2.70 -18.58
N ALA A 359 -21.26 1.71 -19.47
CA ALA A 359 -21.70 0.34 -19.20
C ALA A 359 -21.03 -0.24 -17.94
N MET A 360 -19.73 0.03 -17.76
CA MET A 360 -18.96 -0.42 -16.59
C MET A 360 -19.56 0.04 -15.25
N ARG A 361 -20.23 1.19 -15.18
CA ARG A 361 -20.76 1.72 -13.91
C ARG A 361 -21.77 0.78 -13.28
N THR A 362 -22.58 0.09 -14.08
CA THR A 362 -23.65 -0.81 -13.60
C THR A 362 -23.32 -2.29 -13.76
N ILE A 363 -22.10 -2.63 -14.21
CA ILE A 363 -21.75 -3.98 -14.64
C ILE A 363 -21.90 -5.03 -13.53
N LEU A 364 -21.63 -4.65 -12.29
CA LEU A 364 -21.72 -5.53 -11.12
C LEU A 364 -23.16 -5.86 -10.68
N ASP A 365 -24.16 -5.20 -11.26
CA ASP A 365 -25.58 -5.53 -11.05
C ASP A 365 -26.07 -6.58 -12.06
N GLN A 366 -25.27 -6.90 -13.08
CA GLN A 366 -25.59 -7.91 -14.08
C GLN A 366 -25.30 -9.34 -13.57
N PRO A 367 -25.92 -10.38 -14.17
CA PRO A 367 -25.63 -11.77 -13.84
C PRO A 367 -24.13 -12.08 -13.91
N GLN A 368 -23.68 -12.93 -12.98
CA GLN A 368 -22.28 -13.33 -12.87
C GLN A 368 -22.04 -14.71 -13.49
N ALA A 369 -20.90 -14.87 -14.18
CA ALA A 369 -20.35 -16.17 -14.54
C ALA A 369 -19.11 -16.42 -13.66
N LYS A 370 -19.09 -17.52 -12.91
CA LYS A 370 -18.00 -17.82 -11.98
C LYS A 370 -17.33 -19.13 -12.36
N THR A 371 -16.01 -19.09 -12.49
CA THR A 371 -15.18 -20.26 -12.79
C THR A 371 -13.93 -20.26 -11.90
N TYR A 372 -13.35 -21.43 -11.68
CA TYR A 372 -12.14 -21.61 -10.87
C TYR A 372 -11.04 -22.23 -11.72
N SER A 373 -9.80 -21.76 -11.54
CA SER A 373 -8.69 -22.17 -12.39
C SER A 373 -8.07 -23.50 -12.00
N GLY A 374 -8.30 -24.00 -10.78
CA GLY A 374 -7.55 -25.11 -10.21
C GLY A 374 -6.14 -24.74 -9.72
N VAL A 375 -5.67 -23.52 -10.00
CA VAL A 375 -4.34 -23.03 -9.60
C VAL A 375 -4.39 -22.55 -8.16
N LYS A 376 -3.43 -23.02 -7.36
CA LYS A 376 -3.40 -22.86 -5.91
C LYS A 376 -2.23 -21.96 -5.50
N PHE A 377 -2.54 -20.91 -4.75
CA PHE A 377 -1.54 -20.07 -4.09
C PHE A 377 -1.38 -20.51 -2.63
N ARG A 378 -0.14 -20.47 -2.15
CA ARG A 378 0.24 -20.72 -0.76
C ARG A 378 0.64 -19.42 -0.06
N GLN A 379 0.92 -19.55 1.23
CA GLN A 379 1.32 -18.39 2.03
C GLN A 379 2.67 -17.86 1.53
N ARG A 380 2.72 -16.55 1.20
CA ARG A 380 3.87 -15.81 0.63
C ARG A 380 4.10 -16.00 -0.87
N ASP A 381 3.25 -16.74 -1.56
CA ASP A 381 3.33 -16.82 -3.02
C ASP A 381 3.12 -15.43 -3.64
N PRO A 382 4.04 -14.99 -4.51
CA PRO A 382 3.97 -13.67 -5.12
C PRO A 382 2.86 -13.62 -6.18
N TRP A 383 1.91 -12.71 -6.02
CA TRP A 383 0.84 -12.48 -7.00
C TRP A 383 1.29 -11.62 -8.19
N GLU A 384 2.45 -10.98 -8.08
CA GLU A 384 2.92 -10.02 -9.08
C GLU A 384 3.16 -10.66 -10.46
N TRP A 385 3.58 -11.93 -10.50
CA TRP A 385 3.92 -12.61 -11.73
C TRP A 385 2.69 -13.02 -12.52
N VAL A 386 1.66 -13.57 -11.85
CA VAL A 386 0.38 -13.84 -12.51
C VAL A 386 -0.29 -12.54 -12.98
N TYR A 387 -0.17 -11.44 -12.24
CA TYR A 387 -0.68 -10.15 -12.69
C TYR A 387 0.04 -9.60 -13.91
N LEU A 388 1.37 -9.69 -13.92
CA LEU A 388 2.18 -9.29 -15.06
C LEU A 388 1.84 -10.13 -16.29
N TRP A 389 1.74 -11.44 -16.12
CA TRP A 389 1.36 -12.36 -17.18
C TRP A 389 0.01 -12.00 -17.78
N LEU A 390 -1.03 -11.87 -16.94
CA LEU A 390 -2.37 -11.48 -17.37
C LEU A 390 -2.38 -10.13 -18.08
N ALA A 391 -1.63 -9.15 -17.60
CA ALA A 391 -1.51 -7.87 -18.28
C ALA A 391 -0.85 -7.96 -19.66
N CYS A 392 0.04 -8.94 -19.87
CA CYS A 392 0.70 -9.17 -21.16
C CYS A 392 -0.21 -9.92 -22.16
N VAL A 393 -0.89 -10.98 -21.72
CA VAL A 393 -1.65 -11.85 -22.64
C VAL A 393 -3.07 -11.35 -22.93
N LEU A 394 -3.69 -10.60 -22.02
CA LEU A 394 -5.06 -10.12 -22.21
C LEU A 394 -5.09 -8.87 -23.10
N PRO A 395 -6.08 -8.71 -24.00
CA PRO A 395 -6.10 -7.66 -25.02
C PRO A 395 -6.13 -6.23 -24.44
N ASN A 396 -6.81 -6.02 -23.31
CA ASN A 396 -6.83 -4.73 -22.60
C ASN A 396 -6.01 -4.75 -21.31
N GLY A 397 -5.12 -5.73 -21.13
CA GLY A 397 -4.34 -5.89 -19.92
C GLY A 397 -5.20 -6.12 -18.66
N LEU A 398 -4.70 -5.66 -17.51
CA LEU A 398 -5.33 -5.89 -16.21
C LEU A 398 -5.48 -4.58 -15.45
N SER A 399 -6.68 -4.32 -14.94
CA SER A 399 -7.04 -3.08 -14.24
C SER A 399 -7.24 -3.31 -12.75
N ARG A 400 -6.84 -2.34 -11.93
CA ARG A 400 -7.14 -2.31 -10.50
C ARG A 400 -8.63 -2.00 -10.30
N MET A 401 -9.21 -2.71 -9.34
CA MET A 401 -10.61 -2.59 -8.96
C MET A 401 -10.75 -2.51 -7.43
N PRO A 402 -10.29 -1.41 -6.80
CA PRO A 402 -10.33 -1.25 -5.36
C PRO A 402 -11.75 -0.97 -4.85
N GLY A 403 -11.98 -1.25 -3.57
CA GLY A 403 -13.20 -0.92 -2.85
C GLY A 403 -14.01 -2.14 -2.41
N ARG A 404 -15.18 -1.88 -1.83
CA ARG A 404 -16.06 -2.92 -1.27
C ARG A 404 -17.52 -2.61 -1.55
N ARG A 405 -18.30 -3.65 -1.85
CA ARG A 405 -19.77 -3.60 -1.92
C ARG A 405 -20.39 -4.97 -1.67
N PRO A 406 -21.68 -5.05 -1.30
CA PRO A 406 -22.42 -6.31 -1.31
C PRO A 406 -22.36 -6.98 -2.70
N GLY A 407 -22.15 -8.29 -2.73
CA GLY A 407 -22.05 -9.08 -3.96
C GLY A 407 -20.68 -9.05 -4.66
N PHE A 408 -19.82 -8.07 -4.36
CA PHE A 408 -18.44 -8.05 -4.84
C PHE A 408 -17.58 -8.95 -3.95
N ALA A 409 -17.02 -10.00 -4.54
CA ALA A 409 -16.23 -11.02 -3.85
C ALA A 409 -14.76 -11.02 -4.31
N PRO A 410 -13.99 -9.97 -4.00
CA PRO A 410 -12.60 -9.84 -4.43
C PRO A 410 -11.70 -10.87 -3.75
N HIS A 411 -10.54 -11.14 -4.35
CA HIS A 411 -9.53 -12.00 -3.75
C HIS A 411 -8.79 -11.33 -2.57
N PHE A 412 -8.80 -9.99 -2.48
CA PHE A 412 -8.20 -9.27 -1.36
C PHE A 412 -9.13 -8.26 -0.69
N ALA A 413 -8.75 -7.90 0.54
CA ALA A 413 -9.41 -6.91 1.38
C ALA A 413 -9.46 -5.50 0.75
N TRP A 414 -8.46 -5.13 -0.04
CA TRP A 414 -8.42 -3.82 -0.70
C TRP A 414 -9.31 -3.78 -1.96
N GLY A 415 -9.63 -4.94 -2.55
CA GLY A 415 -10.35 -5.06 -3.82
C GLY A 415 -9.76 -6.16 -4.69
N SER A 416 -9.90 -6.01 -6.01
CA SER A 416 -9.45 -7.01 -6.98
C SER A 416 -8.69 -6.41 -8.16
N MET A 417 -8.18 -7.29 -9.02
CA MET A 417 -7.69 -7.01 -10.36
C MET A 417 -8.72 -7.56 -11.36
N ALA A 418 -8.95 -6.83 -12.44
CA ALA A 418 -10.01 -7.10 -13.40
C ALA A 418 -9.50 -7.02 -14.84
N ALA A 419 -9.82 -8.04 -15.63
CA ALA A 419 -9.78 -7.98 -17.07
C ALA A 419 -11.01 -7.23 -17.58
N VAL A 420 -10.83 -6.44 -18.64
CA VAL A 420 -11.89 -5.63 -19.25
C VAL A 420 -11.92 -5.87 -20.75
N ASP A 421 -13.11 -5.95 -21.33
CA ASP A 421 -13.28 -6.06 -22.77
C ASP A 421 -14.59 -5.39 -23.19
N GLY A 422 -14.50 -4.17 -23.73
CA GLY A 422 -15.66 -3.38 -24.13
C GLY A 422 -16.62 -3.13 -22.97
N ASP A 423 -17.76 -3.81 -23.00
CA ASP A 423 -18.86 -3.74 -22.03
C ASP A 423 -18.86 -4.91 -21.04
N SER A 424 -17.80 -5.71 -21.00
CA SER A 424 -17.65 -6.89 -20.14
C SER A 424 -16.43 -6.77 -19.22
N LEU A 425 -16.53 -7.38 -18.03
CA LEU A 425 -15.51 -7.31 -16.98
C LEU A 425 -15.37 -8.65 -16.27
N ALA A 426 -14.16 -9.10 -15.99
CA ALA A 426 -13.90 -10.30 -15.20
C ALA A 426 -12.86 -10.04 -14.12
N TYR A 427 -13.23 -10.17 -12.85
CA TYR A 427 -12.35 -9.90 -11.71
C TYR A 427 -11.93 -11.17 -10.97
N LEU A 428 -10.75 -11.14 -10.34
CA LEU A 428 -10.21 -12.27 -9.60
C LEU A 428 -10.89 -12.43 -8.23
N THR A 429 -11.17 -13.68 -7.86
CA THR A 429 -11.68 -14.10 -6.55
C THR A 429 -10.84 -15.27 -6.03
N VAL A 430 -10.99 -15.65 -4.78
CA VAL A 430 -10.35 -16.86 -4.24
C VAL A 430 -11.35 -17.72 -3.49
N ARG A 431 -11.08 -19.02 -3.42
CA ARG A 431 -11.63 -19.88 -2.37
C ARG A 431 -10.50 -20.54 -1.60
N GLU A 432 -10.72 -20.69 -0.32
CA GLU A 432 -9.80 -21.38 0.57
C GLU A 432 -10.05 -22.88 0.52
N GLY A 433 -8.97 -23.66 0.64
CA GLY A 433 -9.00 -25.11 0.85
C GLY A 433 -7.76 -25.60 1.57
N ASP A 434 -7.75 -26.89 1.87
CA ASP A 434 -6.63 -27.59 2.49
C ASP A 434 -6.33 -28.88 1.72
N ASP A 435 -5.04 -29.20 1.60
CA ASP A 435 -4.55 -30.48 1.09
C ASP A 435 -3.32 -30.96 1.88
N ALA A 436 -2.62 -31.97 1.36
CA ALA A 436 -1.48 -32.57 2.05
C ALA A 436 -0.30 -31.60 2.29
N GLU A 437 -0.21 -30.51 1.51
CA GLU A 437 0.83 -29.48 1.62
C GLU A 437 0.37 -28.30 2.50
N GLY A 438 -0.86 -28.36 3.03
CA GLY A 438 -1.43 -27.39 3.94
C GLY A 438 -2.52 -26.54 3.29
N ARG A 439 -2.71 -25.33 3.84
CA ARG A 439 -3.72 -24.37 3.37
C ARG A 439 -3.35 -23.80 2.01
N PHE A 440 -4.34 -23.58 1.17
CA PHE A 440 -4.18 -22.90 -0.12
C PHE A 440 -5.35 -21.96 -0.42
N TRP A 441 -5.11 -21.06 -1.37
CA TRP A 441 -6.10 -20.19 -1.98
C TRP A 441 -6.16 -20.48 -3.48
N GLU A 442 -7.24 -21.11 -3.92
CA GLU A 442 -7.45 -21.37 -5.34
C GLU A 442 -8.01 -20.13 -6.02
N ILE A 443 -7.38 -19.72 -7.13
CA ILE A 443 -7.81 -18.57 -7.90
C ILE A 443 -9.11 -18.91 -8.65
N GLY A 444 -10.08 -18.01 -8.54
CA GLY A 444 -11.27 -18.00 -9.38
C GLY A 444 -11.42 -16.68 -10.11
N VAL A 445 -12.34 -16.67 -11.06
CA VAL A 445 -12.70 -15.49 -11.85
C VAL A 445 -14.21 -15.34 -11.84
N ILE A 446 -14.67 -14.11 -11.62
CA ILE A 446 -16.09 -13.73 -11.71
C ILE A 446 -16.24 -12.73 -12.85
N GLY A 447 -16.89 -13.17 -13.92
CA GLY A 447 -17.25 -12.37 -15.08
C GLY A 447 -18.64 -11.73 -14.96
N HIS A 448 -18.78 -10.55 -15.54
CA HIS A 448 -20.01 -9.78 -15.72
C HIS A 448 -20.05 -9.18 -17.13
N GLY A 449 -21.23 -8.84 -17.61
CA GLY A 449 -21.43 -8.31 -18.96
C GLY A 449 -21.88 -9.34 -19.99
N PRO A 450 -22.14 -8.92 -21.23
CA PRO A 450 -22.53 -9.80 -22.33
C PRO A 450 -21.55 -10.95 -22.59
N GLN A 451 -20.26 -10.75 -22.30
CA GLN A 451 -19.19 -11.73 -22.46
C GLN A 451 -18.68 -12.31 -21.13
N ALA A 452 -19.51 -12.30 -20.08
CA ALA A 452 -19.11 -12.72 -18.73
C ALA A 452 -18.42 -14.10 -18.69
N ALA A 453 -19.03 -15.11 -19.32
CA ALA A 453 -18.51 -16.48 -19.29
C ALA A 453 -17.23 -16.63 -20.11
N SER A 454 -17.22 -16.14 -21.36
CA SER A 454 -16.07 -16.25 -22.25
C SER A 454 -14.86 -15.48 -21.73
N LEU A 455 -15.06 -14.27 -21.20
CA LEU A 455 -13.97 -13.49 -20.61
C LEU A 455 -13.42 -14.16 -19.34
N ALA A 456 -14.28 -14.71 -18.48
CA ALA A 456 -13.83 -15.43 -17.30
C ALA A 456 -13.05 -16.70 -17.65
N GLU A 457 -13.49 -17.45 -18.67
CA GLU A 457 -12.79 -18.62 -19.20
C GLU A 457 -11.43 -18.24 -19.82
N GLN A 458 -11.35 -17.13 -20.56
CA GLN A 458 -10.09 -16.62 -21.11
C GLN A 458 -9.08 -16.28 -20.01
N VAL A 459 -9.52 -15.60 -18.95
CA VAL A 459 -8.66 -15.27 -17.80
C VAL A 459 -8.22 -16.55 -17.08
N VAL A 460 -9.10 -17.52 -16.88
CA VAL A 460 -8.73 -18.82 -16.29
C VAL A 460 -7.71 -19.56 -17.15
N ALA A 461 -7.91 -19.63 -18.46
CA ALA A 461 -6.98 -20.29 -19.38
C ALA A 461 -5.58 -19.62 -19.32
N ALA A 462 -5.53 -18.29 -19.25
CA ALA A 462 -4.29 -17.56 -19.09
C ALA A 462 -3.59 -17.82 -17.74
N ILE A 463 -4.35 -17.94 -16.64
CA ILE A 463 -3.81 -18.34 -15.32
C ILE A 463 -3.24 -19.75 -15.36
N GLN A 464 -3.92 -20.69 -16.03
CA GLN A 464 -3.47 -22.07 -16.17
C GLN A 464 -2.23 -22.20 -17.06
N GLU A 465 -2.12 -21.40 -18.12
CA GLU A 465 -0.91 -21.30 -18.93
C GLU A 465 0.27 -20.76 -18.11
N TRP A 466 0.04 -19.69 -17.34
CA TRP A 466 1.05 -19.15 -16.44
C TRP A 466 1.54 -20.18 -15.42
N ASP A 467 0.62 -20.86 -14.73
CA ASP A 467 0.98 -21.85 -13.70
C ASP A 467 1.79 -23.01 -14.26
N ARG A 468 1.42 -23.49 -15.46
CA ARG A 468 2.08 -24.62 -16.12
C ARG A 468 3.49 -24.27 -16.59
N ASP A 469 3.69 -23.09 -17.18
CA ASP A 469 4.89 -22.77 -17.94
C ASP A 469 5.80 -21.75 -17.21
N TYR A 470 5.27 -20.93 -16.30
CA TYR A 470 5.91 -19.73 -15.74
C TYR A 470 5.61 -19.45 -14.26
N GLY A 471 5.04 -20.42 -13.53
CA GLY A 471 4.52 -20.25 -12.17
C GLY A 471 5.56 -19.73 -11.14
N ASN A 472 5.17 -19.65 -9.87
CA ASN A 472 6.03 -19.03 -8.85
C ASN A 472 7.37 -19.73 -8.59
N ASP A 473 7.54 -20.97 -9.06
CA ASP A 473 8.78 -21.73 -8.99
C ASP A 473 9.70 -21.52 -10.22
N ALA A 474 9.21 -20.83 -11.26
CA ALA A 474 9.98 -20.50 -12.45
C ALA A 474 10.89 -19.28 -12.22
N PRO A 475 11.96 -19.11 -13.02
CA PRO A 475 12.80 -17.92 -12.92
C PRO A 475 12.00 -16.66 -13.26
N ALA A 476 12.23 -15.58 -12.50
CA ALA A 476 11.56 -14.31 -12.71
C ALA A 476 11.84 -13.74 -14.13
N PRO A 477 10.85 -13.05 -14.75
CA PRO A 477 11.03 -12.48 -16.07
C PRO A 477 12.07 -11.35 -16.09
N GLY A 478 12.81 -11.28 -17.19
CA GLY A 478 13.73 -10.20 -17.51
C GLY A 478 13.03 -9.03 -18.19
N PHE A 479 13.63 -7.84 -18.10
CA PHE A 479 13.12 -6.62 -18.72
C PHE A 479 14.23 -5.85 -19.43
N ARG A 480 13.95 -5.44 -20.67
CA ARG A 480 14.83 -4.59 -21.48
C ARG A 480 14.03 -3.47 -22.11
N MET A 481 14.65 -2.31 -22.30
CA MET A 481 13.99 -1.14 -22.88
C MET A 481 14.85 -0.54 -23.99
N ALA A 482 14.22 -0.05 -25.04
CA ALA A 482 14.84 0.79 -26.05
C ALA A 482 13.99 2.02 -26.32
N THR A 483 14.62 3.11 -26.75
CA THR A 483 13.96 4.39 -27.06
C THR A 483 14.26 4.84 -28.49
N ASP A 484 13.48 5.80 -28.99
CA ASP A 484 13.76 6.56 -30.21
C ASP A 484 14.11 5.68 -31.43
N ALA A 485 15.15 6.05 -32.18
CA ALA A 485 15.65 5.34 -33.36
C ALA A 485 16.16 3.93 -33.08
N HIS A 486 16.41 3.59 -31.80
CA HIS A 486 16.96 2.30 -31.39
C HIS A 486 15.88 1.31 -30.96
N ARG A 487 14.61 1.71 -30.99
CA ARG A 487 13.46 0.87 -30.62
C ARG A 487 13.47 -0.49 -31.31
N ASP A 488 13.84 -0.53 -32.59
CA ASP A 488 13.84 -1.75 -33.40
C ASP A 488 15.08 -2.64 -33.20
N LEU A 489 16.03 -2.24 -32.34
CA LEU A 489 17.10 -3.12 -31.88
C LEU A 489 16.55 -4.23 -30.99
N LEU A 490 15.44 -3.97 -30.27
CA LEU A 490 14.70 -4.98 -29.52
C LEU A 490 13.59 -5.56 -30.41
N LYS A 491 13.86 -6.71 -31.03
CA LYS A 491 12.95 -7.36 -31.98
C LYS A 491 12.00 -8.35 -31.29
N ALA A 492 10.82 -8.52 -31.87
CA ALA A 492 9.79 -9.44 -31.37
C ALA A 492 10.20 -10.92 -31.35
N ALA A 493 11.16 -11.34 -32.18
CA ALA A 493 11.64 -12.72 -32.20
C ALA A 493 12.50 -13.08 -30.96
N ASP A 494 13.02 -12.07 -30.26
CA ASP A 494 13.88 -12.24 -29.08
C ASP A 494 13.08 -12.15 -27.77
N ALA A 495 11.76 -12.02 -27.84
CA ALA A 495 10.89 -11.63 -26.73
C ALA A 495 9.62 -12.49 -26.66
N ARG A 496 9.14 -12.80 -25.46
CA ARG A 496 7.78 -13.35 -25.30
C ARG A 496 6.73 -12.24 -25.45
N PHE A 497 7.00 -11.05 -24.89
CA PHE A 497 6.11 -9.89 -25.01
C PHE A 497 6.88 -8.60 -25.32
N VAL A 498 6.31 -7.82 -26.26
CA VAL A 498 6.79 -6.49 -26.64
C VAL A 498 5.67 -5.50 -26.35
N ILE A 499 5.96 -4.50 -25.52
CA ILE A 499 5.04 -3.42 -25.17
C ILE A 499 5.60 -2.11 -25.75
N ASP A 500 4.99 -1.66 -26.84
CA ASP A 500 5.29 -0.36 -27.45
C ASP A 500 4.54 0.77 -26.74
N LYS A 501 5.28 1.77 -26.28
CA LYS A 501 4.80 3.01 -25.69
C LYS A 501 5.21 4.21 -26.55
N PRO A 502 4.70 5.44 -26.32
CA PRO A 502 5.06 6.59 -27.16
C PRO A 502 6.57 6.84 -27.32
N ASN A 503 7.33 6.75 -26.23
CA ASN A 503 8.76 7.04 -26.16
C ASN A 503 9.63 5.78 -26.11
N SER A 504 9.13 4.69 -25.52
CA SER A 504 9.90 3.45 -25.35
C SER A 504 9.24 2.19 -25.92
N ARG A 505 10.06 1.17 -26.13
CA ARG A 505 9.65 -0.23 -26.26
C ARG A 505 10.19 -0.98 -25.06
N LEU A 506 9.30 -1.59 -24.29
CA LEU A 506 9.65 -2.51 -23.21
C LEU A 506 9.51 -3.96 -23.71
N VAL A 507 10.56 -4.74 -23.54
CA VAL A 507 10.57 -6.18 -23.80
C VAL A 507 10.56 -6.93 -22.48
N ILE A 508 9.66 -7.92 -22.38
CA ILE A 508 9.51 -8.78 -21.22
C ILE A 508 9.85 -10.21 -21.64
N ASP A 509 10.92 -10.71 -21.04
CA ASP A 509 11.51 -12.00 -21.34
C ASP A 509 11.07 -13.00 -20.26
N TRP A 510 10.13 -13.87 -20.60
CA TRP A 510 9.77 -15.00 -19.75
C TRP A 510 10.65 -16.19 -20.13
N PRO A 511 11.53 -16.66 -19.22
CA PRO A 511 12.54 -17.67 -19.50
C PRO A 511 12.00 -19.09 -19.68
#